data_AF-X1LYB2-F1
#
_entry.id   AF-X1LYB2-F1
#
_cell.length_a   1.000
_cell.length_b   1.000
_cell.length_c   1.000
_cell.angle_alpha   90.00
_cell.angle_beta   90.00
_cell.angle_gamma   90.00
#
_symmetry.space_group_name_H-M   'P 1'
#
loop_
_entity.id
_entity.type
_entity.pdbx_description
1 polymer ?
#
loop_
_entity_poly.entity_id
_entity_poly.type
_entity_poly.pdbx_seq_one_letter_code
_entity_poly.pdbx_strand_id
1 'polypeptide(L)'
;FQQLGIDIKWQVAQPGHPDQVATRDFGVNTIGGVLIGNFRYSDNEGDTELAIEALEQLKVPMIGRVIQGSLEGGDCWYLDEHTMVIGAGNRTTMEGIKEAEKILEP
;
A
#
# COMPACT_ATOMS: atom_id res chain seq x y z
N PHE A 1 1.96 16.48 11.71
CA PHE A 1 2.77 15.32 12.12
C PHE A 1 3.87 15.67 13.11
N GLN A 2 4.84 16.53 12.80
CA GLN A 2 5.94 16.86 13.73
C GLN A 2 5.50 17.44 15.08
N GLN A 3 4.50 18.33 15.10
CA GLN A 3 3.93 18.88 16.35
C GLN A 3 3.27 17.81 17.24
N LEU A 4 2.94 16.64 16.68
CA LEU A 4 2.38 15.49 17.40
C LEU A 4 3.47 14.47 17.81
N GLY A 5 4.76 14.80 17.63
CA GLY A 5 5.88 13.90 17.95
C GLY A 5 6.05 12.73 16.98
N ILE A 6 5.40 12.78 15.80
CA ILE A 6 5.49 11.71 14.79
C ILE A 6 6.79 11.87 13.99
N ASP A 7 7.60 10.82 13.97
CA ASP A 7 8.78 10.70 13.12
C ASP A 7 8.35 10.53 11.66
N ILE A 8 8.92 11.34 10.76
CA ILE A 8 8.56 11.36 9.34
C ILE A 8 9.73 10.82 8.54
N LYS A 9 9.46 9.77 7.77
CA LYS A 9 10.39 9.23 6.79
C LYS A 9 9.99 9.70 5.41
N TRP A 10 10.92 10.36 4.73
CA TRP A 10 10.69 10.93 3.41
C TRP A 10 11.26 10.02 2.34
N GLN A 11 10.42 9.64 1.38
CA GLN A 11 10.87 9.09 0.11
C GLN A 11 11.38 10.23 -0.77
N VAL A 12 12.45 9.98 -1.53
CA VAL A 12 12.97 10.96 -2.49
C VAL A 12 12.08 10.98 -3.72
N ALA A 13 11.59 12.18 -4.08
CA ALA A 13 10.76 12.38 -5.26
C ALA A 13 11.50 11.99 -6.54
N GLN A 14 10.87 11.21 -7.42
CA GLN A 14 11.44 10.73 -8.67
C GLN A 14 10.79 11.44 -9.88
N PRO A 15 11.58 11.89 -10.86
CA PRO A 15 11.04 12.40 -12.12
C PRO A 15 10.18 11.36 -12.82
N GLY A 16 9.03 11.76 -13.37
CA GLY A 16 8.12 10.86 -14.07
C GLY A 16 7.08 10.16 -13.19
N HIS A 17 7.11 10.39 -11.88
CA HIS A 17 6.18 9.80 -10.91
C HIS A 17 5.33 10.88 -10.22
N PRO A 18 4.38 11.51 -10.95
CA PRO A 18 3.61 12.66 -10.44
C PRO A 18 2.74 12.31 -9.22
N ASP A 19 2.30 11.05 -9.13
CA ASP A 19 1.44 10.55 -8.07
C ASP A 19 2.21 9.90 -6.91
N GLN A 20 3.56 9.92 -6.91
CA GLN A 20 4.39 9.39 -5.82
C GLN A 20 4.08 10.03 -4.46
N VAL A 21 3.54 11.26 -4.46
CA VAL A 21 3.08 11.94 -3.25
C VAL A 21 1.90 11.21 -2.57
N ALA A 22 1.13 10.41 -3.31
CA ALA A 22 0.01 9.62 -2.83
C ALA A 22 0.49 8.28 -2.23
N THR A 23 1.39 8.35 -1.25
CA THR A 23 2.02 7.18 -0.61
C THR A 23 1.05 6.24 0.11
N ARG A 24 -0.25 6.55 0.17
CA ARG A 24 -1.26 5.66 0.75
C ARG A 24 -1.67 4.57 -0.23
N ASP A 25 -1.53 4.80 -1.53
CA ASP A 25 -2.20 3.95 -2.51
C ASP A 25 -1.35 2.73 -2.92
N PHE A 26 -0.02 2.76 -2.71
CA PHE A 26 0.85 1.62 -3.04
C PHE A 26 0.62 0.37 -2.17
N GLY A 27 -0.06 0.49 -1.03
CA GLY A 27 -0.28 -0.61 -0.09
C GLY A 27 -0.96 -0.18 1.20
N VAL A 28 -1.14 -1.11 2.13
CA VAL A 28 -1.79 -0.85 3.43
C VAL A 28 -0.93 -1.33 4.58
N ASN A 29 -0.81 -0.50 5.62
CA ASN A 29 -0.11 -0.86 6.84
C ASN A 29 -0.99 -1.81 7.66
N THR A 30 -0.41 -2.91 8.14
CA THR A 30 -1.06 -3.87 9.05
C THR A 30 -0.23 -4.06 10.31
N ILE A 31 -0.76 -4.79 11.29
CA ILE A 31 0.00 -5.15 12.50
C ILE A 31 1.25 -5.99 12.19
N GLY A 32 1.23 -6.81 11.14
CA GLY A 32 2.35 -7.66 10.73
C GLY A 32 3.37 -6.97 9.82
N GLY A 33 3.04 -5.79 9.29
CA GLY A 33 3.82 -5.09 8.28
C GLY A 33 2.95 -4.58 7.13
N VAL A 34 3.58 -4.06 6.08
CA VAL A 34 2.86 -3.50 4.93
C VAL A 34 2.44 -4.62 3.99
N LEU A 35 1.15 -4.67 3.66
CA LEU A 35 0.66 -5.41 2.49
C LEU A 35 0.87 -4.52 1.27
N ILE A 36 1.72 -4.95 0.34
CA ILE A 36 1.97 -4.22 -0.90
C ILE A 36 0.80 -4.46 -1.87
N GLY A 37 0.26 -3.37 -2.38
CA GLY A 37 -0.83 -3.37 -3.36
C GLY A 37 -0.36 -3.62 -4.78
N ASN A 38 -1.30 -3.52 -5.71
CA ASN A 38 -1.06 -3.58 -7.14
C ASN A 38 -1.94 -2.55 -7.84
N PHE A 39 -1.33 -1.49 -8.34
CA PHE A 39 -2.03 -0.43 -9.07
C PHE A 39 -2.74 -1.02 -10.29
N ARG A 40 -3.95 -0.53 -10.56
CA ARG A 40 -4.70 -0.98 -11.74
C ARG A 40 -4.25 -0.32 -13.03
N TYR A 41 -3.88 0.96 -12.92
CA TYR A 41 -3.54 1.79 -14.07
C TYR A 41 -2.04 1.99 -14.16
N SER A 42 -1.54 2.07 -15.40
CA SER A 42 -0.11 2.26 -15.70
C SER A 42 0.41 3.65 -15.33
N ASP A 43 -0.47 4.57 -14.95
CA ASP A 43 -0.07 5.92 -14.51
C ASP A 43 0.85 5.87 -13.27
N ASN A 44 0.74 4.81 -12.47
CA ASN A 44 1.55 4.53 -11.28
C ASN A 44 2.63 3.46 -11.51
N GLU A 45 2.96 3.15 -12.76
CA GLU A 45 3.98 2.14 -13.06
C GLU A 45 5.34 2.55 -12.44
N GLY A 46 5.93 1.65 -11.64
CA GLY A 46 7.16 1.89 -10.89
C GLY A 46 6.98 2.53 -9.52
N ASP A 47 5.84 3.17 -9.21
CA ASP A 47 5.59 3.78 -7.89
C ASP A 47 5.67 2.73 -6.77
N THR A 48 5.12 1.53 -7.01
CA THR A 48 5.19 0.41 -6.05
C THR A 48 6.63 0.01 -5.76
N GLU A 49 7.51 -0.04 -6.77
CA GLU A 49 8.89 -0.47 -6.57
C GLU A 49 9.69 0.58 -5.80
N LEU A 50 9.50 1.85 -6.13
CA LEU A 50 10.10 2.95 -5.37
C LEU A 50 9.63 2.95 -3.91
N ALA A 51 8.39 2.57 -3.64
CA ALA A 51 7.87 2.43 -2.28
C ALA A 51 8.50 1.23 -1.55
N ILE A 52 8.64 0.08 -2.22
CA ILE A 52 9.32 -1.11 -1.68
C ILE A 52 10.77 -0.77 -1.30
N GLU A 53 11.53 -0.12 -2.19
CA GLU A 53 12.91 0.29 -1.92
C GLU A 53 13.01 1.18 -0.67
N ALA A 54 12.06 2.11 -0.50
CA ALA A 54 12.00 2.96 0.68
C ALA A 54 11.69 2.16 1.95
N LEU A 55 10.74 1.23 1.91
CA LEU A 55 10.41 0.36 3.03
C LEU A 55 11.59 -0.53 3.44
N GLU A 56 12.33 -1.08 2.47
CA GLU A 56 13.53 -1.88 2.71
C GLU A 56 14.64 -1.07 3.40
N GLN A 57 14.92 0.13 2.90
CA GLN A 57 15.90 1.04 3.52
C GLN A 57 15.52 1.41 4.97
N LEU A 58 14.23 1.57 5.22
CA LEU A 58 13.67 1.86 6.54
C LEU A 58 13.54 0.62 7.43
N LYS A 59 13.77 -0.58 6.89
CA LYS A 59 13.58 -1.88 7.56
C LYS A 59 12.15 -2.07 8.06
N VAL A 60 11.18 -1.57 7.31
CA VAL A 60 9.76 -1.79 7.60
C VAL A 60 9.39 -3.18 7.08
N PRO A 61 8.76 -4.05 7.89
CA PRO A 61 8.35 -5.37 7.44
C PRO A 61 7.25 -5.26 6.37
N MET A 62 7.33 -6.13 5.36
CA MET A 62 6.31 -6.31 4.33
C MET A 62 5.81 -7.75 4.43
N ILE A 63 4.50 -7.94 4.44
CA ILE A 63 3.87 -9.26 4.66
C ILE A 63 3.55 -10.00 3.36
N GLY A 64 3.61 -9.29 2.23
CA GLY A 64 3.37 -9.85 0.91
C GLY A 64 2.98 -8.77 -0.09
N ARG A 65 2.71 -9.19 -1.31
CA ARG A 65 2.31 -8.33 -2.42
C ARG A 65 1.17 -8.96 -3.21
N VAL A 66 0.14 -8.18 -3.49
CA VAL A 66 -0.89 -8.54 -4.46
C VAL A 66 -0.29 -8.52 -5.86
N ILE A 67 -0.50 -9.57 -6.63
CA ILE A 67 -0.08 -9.71 -8.04
C ILE A 67 -1.22 -10.18 -8.94
N GLN A 68 -2.31 -10.70 -8.37
CA GLN A 68 -3.54 -11.11 -9.04
C GLN A 68 -4.61 -10.04 -8.84
N GLY A 69 -5.03 -9.40 -9.93
CA GLY A 69 -5.96 -8.27 -9.84
C GLY A 69 -5.30 -7.02 -9.28
N SER A 70 -6.10 -6.09 -8.77
CA SER A 70 -5.60 -4.80 -8.28
C SER A 70 -6.07 -4.52 -6.87
N LEU A 71 -5.21 -3.90 -6.07
CA LEU A 71 -5.47 -3.46 -4.71
C LEU A 71 -4.72 -2.14 -4.48
N GLU A 72 -5.43 -1.08 -4.17
CA GLU A 72 -4.82 0.20 -3.82
C GLU A 72 -5.17 0.57 -2.38
N GLY A 73 -4.17 0.98 -1.60
CA GLY A 73 -4.33 1.18 -0.16
C GLY A 73 -5.34 2.27 0.22
N GLY A 74 -5.65 3.22 -0.68
CA GLY A 74 -6.72 4.19 -0.50
C GLY A 74 -8.13 3.57 -0.37
N ASP A 75 -8.32 2.35 -0.85
CA ASP A 75 -9.57 1.60 -0.72
C ASP A 75 -9.61 0.73 0.57
N CYS A 76 -8.52 0.67 1.35
CA CYS A 76 -8.41 -0.12 2.57
C CYS A 76 -8.63 0.76 3.83
N TRP A 77 -9.58 0.36 4.68
CA TRP A 77 -9.95 1.11 5.88
C TRP A 77 -10.10 0.20 7.09
N TYR A 78 -9.44 0.54 8.19
CA TYR A 78 -9.72 -0.10 9.47
C TYR A 78 -10.99 0.49 10.09
N LEU A 79 -12.04 -0.34 10.21
CA LEU A 79 -13.26 0.00 10.95
C LEU A 79 -13.01 -0.02 12.45
N ASP A 80 -12.17 -0.95 12.88
CA ASP A 80 -11.64 -1.11 14.23
C ASP A 80 -10.23 -1.74 14.15
N GLU A 81 -9.62 -2.07 15.29
CA GLU A 81 -8.26 -2.62 15.38
C GLU A 81 -8.06 -3.98 14.68
N HIS A 82 -9.15 -4.69 14.39
CA HIS A 82 -9.12 -6.06 13.87
C HIS A 82 -9.86 -6.22 12.53
N THR A 83 -10.64 -5.22 12.12
CA THR A 83 -11.51 -5.29 10.96
C THR A 83 -11.05 -4.31 9.88
N MET A 84 -10.38 -4.81 8.85
CA MET A 84 -10.13 -4.06 7.62
C MET A 84 -11.28 -4.27 6.64
N VAL A 85 -11.84 -3.17 6.15
CA VAL A 85 -12.82 -3.10 5.06
C VAL A 85 -12.09 -2.67 3.80
N ILE A 86 -12.29 -3.39 2.70
CA ILE A 86 -11.70 -3.07 1.40
C ILE A 86 -12.82 -2.76 0.40
N GLY A 87 -12.78 -1.55 -0.16
CA GLY A 87 -13.72 -1.12 -1.19
C GLY A 87 -13.41 -1.77 -2.53
N ALA A 88 -14.37 -2.48 -3.12
CA ALA A 88 -14.27 -2.95 -4.50
C ALA A 88 -14.78 -1.87 -5.47
N GLY A 89 -14.02 -1.57 -6.52
CA GLY A 89 -14.39 -0.50 -7.43
C GLY A 89 -13.47 -0.33 -8.63
N ASN A 90 -13.25 0.93 -9.01
CA ASN A 90 -12.51 1.24 -10.22
C ASN A 90 -11.02 0.91 -10.08
N ARG A 91 -10.42 0.99 -8.89
CA ARG A 91 -8.98 0.77 -8.67
C ARG A 91 -8.67 -0.55 -7.97
N THR A 92 -9.52 -0.98 -7.05
CA THR A 92 -9.41 -2.29 -6.41
C THR A 92 -10.39 -3.32 -7.00
N THR A 93 -9.90 -4.50 -7.39
CA THR A 93 -10.72 -5.59 -7.97
C THR A 93 -11.01 -6.69 -6.97
N MET A 94 -12.04 -7.50 -7.24
CA MET A 94 -12.39 -8.64 -6.40
C MET A 94 -11.30 -9.71 -6.36
N GLU A 95 -10.53 -9.89 -7.44
CA GLU A 95 -9.36 -10.80 -7.44
C GLU A 95 -8.27 -10.28 -6.49
N GLY A 96 -7.97 -8.98 -6.53
CA GLY A 96 -6.98 -8.36 -5.64
C GLY A 96 -7.38 -8.45 -4.17
N ILE A 97 -8.66 -8.25 -3.87
CA ILE A 97 -9.21 -8.44 -2.51
C ILE A 97 -9.03 -9.88 -2.05
N LYS A 98 -9.34 -10.88 -2.89
CA LYS A 98 -9.21 -12.30 -2.53
C LYS A 98 -7.76 -12.73 -2.34
N GLU A 99 -6.82 -12.14 -3.05
CA GLU A 99 -5.40 -12.42 -2.83
C GLU A 99 -4.91 -11.72 -1.55
N ALA A 100 -5.31 -10.47 -1.34
CA ALA A 100 -5.04 -9.75 -0.10
C ALA A 100 -5.53 -10.53 1.13
N GLU A 101 -6.75 -11.06 1.09
CA GLU A 101 -7.33 -11.89 2.15
C GLU A 101 -6.42 -13.08 2.50
N LYS A 102 -5.91 -13.81 1.49
CA LYS A 102 -4.97 -14.93 1.70
C LYS A 102 -3.63 -14.52 2.29
N ILE A 103 -3.13 -13.32 1.95
CA ILE A 103 -1.86 -12.81 2.51
C ILE A 103 -2.05 -12.36 3.96
N LEU A 104 -3.25 -11.87 4.29
CA LEU A 104 -3.62 -11.39 5.63
C LEU A 104 -4.03 -12.52 6.58
N GLU A 105 -4.26 -13.74 6.08
CA GLU A 105 -4.51 -14.91 6.91
C GLU A 105 -3.29 -15.18 7.83
N PRO A 106 -3.50 -15.48 9.13
CA PRO A 106 -2.43 -15.72 10.11
C PRO A 106 -1.50 -16.90 9.80
#